data_AF-A0A1I5HJH3-F1
#
_entry.id   AF-A0A1I5HJH3-F1
#
_cell.length_a   1.000
_cell.length_b   1.000
_cell.length_c   1.000
_cell.angle_alpha   90.00
_cell.angle_beta   90.00
_cell.angle_gamma   90.00
#
_symmetry.space_group_name_H-M   'P 1'
#
loop_
_entity.id
_entity.type
_entity.pdbx_description
1 polymer ?
#
loop_
_entity_poly.entity_id
_entity_poly.type
_entity_poly.pdbx_seq_one_letter_code
_entity_poly.pdbx_strand_id
1 'polypeptide(L)'
;MKEKFISFSLNRSLMFALVALLAVGACKSKKKAVQPEPTPAPVERVQETPPPAPAQPSAEEVAAQKLESAFNSVAGASNVSMANQSIEQTLAMFSNQQTPVLIVIHEENGIKDYDEPTTIRKYLEYLKDTKKNLNYISDIRLDANGKVSELELRRK
;
A
#
# COMPACT_ATOMS: atom_id res chain seq x y z
N MET A 1 -32.58 10.75 -25.58
CA MET A 1 -33.23 9.43 -25.71
C MET A 1 -32.87 8.67 -24.44
N LYS A 2 -33.88 8.16 -23.71
CA LYS A 2 -33.78 7.83 -22.27
C LYS A 2 -33.01 6.53 -21.99
N GLU A 3 -32.17 6.63 -20.96
CA GLU A 3 -31.46 5.63 -20.17
C GLU A 3 -32.14 4.25 -20.06
N LYS A 4 -31.34 3.18 -20.14
CA LYS A 4 -31.75 1.82 -19.74
C LYS A 4 -30.82 1.33 -18.63
N PHE A 5 -31.37 1.29 -17.43
CA PHE A 5 -30.78 0.74 -16.22
C PHE A 5 -30.60 -0.78 -16.32
N ILE A 6 -29.42 -1.25 -15.91
CA ILE A 6 -29.06 -2.67 -15.78
C ILE A 6 -29.53 -3.17 -14.42
N SER A 7 -30.20 -4.32 -14.42
CA SER A 7 -30.77 -5.03 -13.29
C SER A 7 -29.71 -5.58 -12.33
N PHE A 8 -29.85 -5.28 -11.04
CA PHE A 8 -29.07 -5.85 -9.95
C PHE A 8 -29.92 -6.89 -9.21
N SER A 9 -29.48 -8.14 -9.17
CA SER A 9 -30.07 -9.17 -8.31
C SER A 9 -28.97 -9.93 -7.60
N LEU A 10 -28.95 -9.90 -6.27
CA LEU A 10 -28.56 -11.06 -5.48
C LEU A 10 -29.09 -10.97 -4.05
N ASN A 11 -29.98 -11.89 -3.75
CA ASN A 11 -30.62 -12.11 -2.45
C ASN A 11 -29.59 -12.48 -1.38
N ARG A 12 -29.59 -11.74 -0.26
CA ARG A 12 -28.84 -12.07 0.94
C ARG A 12 -29.78 -12.05 2.14
N SER A 13 -30.54 -13.14 2.30
CA SER A 13 -31.32 -13.41 3.50
C SER A 13 -31.26 -14.90 3.78
N LEU A 14 -30.42 -15.30 4.72
CA LEU A 14 -30.58 -16.57 5.42
C LEU A 14 -30.39 -16.29 6.90
N MET A 15 -31.53 -15.99 7.52
CA MET A 15 -31.75 -15.85 8.95
C MET A 15 -31.73 -17.24 9.61
N PHE A 16 -31.10 -17.26 10.78
CA PHE A 16 -31.09 -18.24 11.87
C PHE A 16 -32.32 -19.17 11.98
N ALA A 17 -32.07 -20.48 12.16
CA ALA A 17 -33.08 -21.44 12.61
C ALA A 17 -32.52 -22.43 13.66
N LEU A 18 -33.36 -22.66 14.67
CA LEU A 18 -33.18 -23.28 15.98
C LEU A 18 -33.20 -24.84 15.99
N VAL A 19 -32.36 -25.44 16.84
CA VAL A 19 -32.64 -26.44 17.92
C VAL A 19 -33.27 -27.84 17.65
N ALA A 20 -32.62 -28.84 18.27
CA ALA A 20 -33.07 -30.17 18.79
C ALA A 20 -32.96 -31.44 17.92
N LEU A 21 -32.17 -32.45 18.37
CA LEU A 21 -32.69 -33.66 19.05
C LEU A 21 -31.58 -34.64 19.53
N LEU A 22 -31.91 -35.39 20.59
CA LEU A 22 -31.13 -36.31 21.43
C LEU A 22 -31.07 -37.76 20.90
N ALA A 23 -30.04 -38.54 21.27
CA ALA A 23 -30.14 -40.00 21.52
C ALA A 23 -28.99 -40.55 22.39
N VAL A 24 -29.35 -41.43 23.34
CA VAL A 24 -28.57 -41.95 24.49
C VAL A 24 -28.09 -43.40 24.23
N GLY A 25 -26.97 -43.82 24.82
CA GLY A 25 -26.55 -45.23 24.90
C GLY A 25 -25.66 -45.58 26.13
N ALA A 26 -26.24 -46.39 27.04
CA ALA A 26 -25.76 -47.03 28.29
C ALA A 26 -24.44 -47.87 28.18
N CYS A 27 -23.71 -48.39 29.19
CA CYS A 27 -23.65 -48.41 30.67
C CYS A 27 -22.35 -49.18 31.11
N LYS A 28 -22.05 -49.18 32.43
CA LYS A 28 -21.11 -50.00 33.25
C LYS A 28 -19.74 -49.36 33.56
N SER A 29 -19.18 -49.41 34.77
CA SER A 29 -19.56 -49.96 36.08
C SER A 29 -18.62 -49.39 37.17
N LYS A 30 -19.20 -49.10 38.34
CA LYS A 30 -18.63 -48.96 39.70
C LYS A 30 -17.10 -49.10 39.88
N LYS A 31 -16.48 -48.12 40.54
CA LYS A 31 -16.05 -48.26 41.96
C LYS A 31 -15.65 -46.90 42.58
N LYS A 32 -16.17 -46.69 43.77
CA LYS A 32 -15.99 -45.55 44.68
C LYS A 32 -14.71 -45.77 45.49
N ALA A 33 -13.80 -44.80 45.54
CA ALA A 33 -12.80 -44.67 46.61
C ALA A 33 -12.14 -43.27 46.58
N VAL A 34 -12.32 -42.55 47.70
CA VAL A 34 -11.40 -41.54 48.28
C VAL A 34 -11.38 -40.14 47.65
N GLN A 35 -12.02 -39.18 48.34
CA GLN A 35 -11.55 -37.80 48.46
C GLN A 35 -10.66 -37.73 49.72
N PRO A 36 -9.54 -36.99 49.66
CA PRO A 36 -9.51 -35.77 50.46
C PRO A 36 -8.81 -34.57 49.78
N GLU A 37 -9.38 -33.41 50.12
CA GLU A 37 -8.82 -32.04 50.19
C GLU A 37 -8.43 -31.21 48.95
N PRO A 38 -8.70 -29.88 49.01
CA PRO A 38 -8.74 -28.99 47.87
C PRO A 38 -7.37 -28.35 47.62
N THR A 39 -7.00 -28.20 46.35
CA THR A 39 -5.92 -27.30 45.92
C THR A 39 -6.29 -26.69 44.56
N PRO A 40 -5.92 -25.42 44.35
CA PRO A 40 -6.73 -24.41 43.67
C PRO A 40 -6.73 -24.56 42.14
N ALA A 41 -7.79 -24.03 41.52
CA ALA A 41 -7.94 -23.95 40.08
C ALA A 41 -6.65 -23.42 39.42
N PRO A 42 -6.11 -24.10 38.39
CA PRO A 42 -5.05 -23.55 37.57
C PRO A 42 -5.57 -22.26 36.93
N VAL A 43 -4.93 -21.14 37.28
CA VAL A 43 -5.18 -19.85 36.62
C VAL A 43 -4.81 -20.04 35.15
N GLU A 44 -5.82 -20.02 34.28
CA GLU A 44 -5.66 -20.01 32.84
C GLU A 44 -4.83 -18.76 32.48
N ARG A 45 -3.55 -18.98 32.16
CA ARG A 45 -2.65 -17.93 31.71
C ARG A 45 -3.14 -17.50 30.33
N VAL A 46 -3.87 -16.39 30.28
CA VAL A 46 -4.20 -15.67 29.05
C VAL A 46 -2.87 -15.45 28.32
N GLN A 47 -2.67 -16.16 27.21
CA GLN A 47 -1.60 -15.82 26.27
C GLN A 47 -2.00 -14.49 25.64
N GLU A 48 -1.35 -13.41 26.07
CA GLU A 48 -1.40 -12.14 25.36
C GLU A 48 -0.95 -12.39 23.92
N THR A 49 -1.87 -12.19 22.98
CA THR A 49 -1.54 -12.20 21.56
C THR A 49 -0.54 -11.08 21.32
N PRO A 50 0.64 -11.33 20.73
CA PRO A 50 1.61 -10.28 20.46
C PRO A 50 0.93 -9.13 19.71
N PRO A 51 1.22 -7.87 20.06
CA PRO A 51 0.71 -6.72 19.33
C PRO A 51 0.98 -6.91 17.83
N PRO A 52 0.05 -6.53 16.93
CA PRO A 52 0.32 -6.58 15.50
C PRO A 52 1.63 -5.86 15.22
N ALA A 53 2.59 -6.53 14.58
CA ALA A 53 3.82 -5.89 14.16
C ALA A 53 3.47 -4.67 13.29
N PRO A 54 4.16 -3.52 13.46
CA PRO A 54 3.90 -2.35 12.64
C PRO A 54 3.99 -2.74 11.16
N ALA A 55 3.01 -2.29 10.37
CA ALA A 55 2.96 -2.55 8.94
C ALA A 55 4.26 -2.07 8.29
N GLN A 56 4.99 -2.97 7.63
CA GLN A 56 6.18 -2.60 6.87
C GLN A 56 5.75 -1.76 5.65
N PRO A 57 6.50 -0.70 5.29
CA PRO A 57 6.17 0.12 4.13
C PRO A 57 6.23 -0.72 2.85
N SER A 58 5.32 -0.44 1.90
CA SER A 58 5.31 -1.16 0.63
C SER A 58 6.58 -0.84 -0.19
N ALA A 59 6.88 -1.66 -1.21
CA ALA A 59 8.02 -1.42 -2.08
C ALA A 59 7.89 -0.07 -2.81
N GLU A 60 6.68 0.28 -3.22
CA GLU A 60 6.31 1.54 -3.87
C GLU A 60 6.53 2.72 -2.94
N GLU A 61 6.12 2.60 -1.67
CA GLU A 61 6.32 3.67 -0.68
C GLU A 61 7.81 3.91 -0.41
N VAL A 62 8.59 2.84 -0.25
CA VAL A 62 10.05 2.94 -0.10
C VAL A 62 10.70 3.55 -1.35
N ALA A 63 10.23 3.18 -2.54
CA ALA A 63 10.73 3.73 -3.80
C ALA A 63 10.40 5.23 -3.92
N ALA A 64 9.16 5.63 -3.58
CA ALA A 64 8.72 7.02 -3.60
C ALA A 64 9.56 7.90 -2.65
N GLN A 65 9.81 7.44 -1.41
CA GLN A 65 10.63 8.20 -0.45
C GLN A 65 12.07 8.40 -0.95
N LYS A 66 12.68 7.36 -1.52
CA LYS A 66 14.02 7.46 -2.13
C LYS A 66 14.02 8.40 -3.32
N LEU A 67 12.99 8.33 -4.16
CA LEU A 67 12.89 9.14 -5.36
C LEU A 67 12.66 10.62 -5.05
N GLU A 68 11.80 10.93 -4.06
CA GLU A 68 11.60 12.31 -3.58
C GLU A 68 12.92 12.91 -3.06
N SER A 69 13.71 12.12 -2.31
CA SER A 69 15.04 12.53 -1.84
C SER A 69 16.01 12.78 -3.00
N ALA A 70 15.96 11.96 -4.04
CA ALA A 70 16.77 12.12 -5.25
C ALA A 70 16.37 13.39 -6.04
N PHE A 71 15.08 13.66 -6.19
CA PHE A 71 14.58 14.91 -6.82
C PHE A 71 15.04 16.15 -6.07
N ASN A 72 14.98 16.14 -4.74
CA ASN A 72 15.47 17.23 -3.92
C ASN A 72 16.99 17.41 -4.07
N SER A 73 17.75 16.32 -4.26
CA SER A 73 19.20 16.37 -4.49
C SER A 73 19.54 16.99 -5.85
N VAL A 74 18.80 16.67 -6.91
CA VAL A 74 18.97 17.29 -8.25
C VAL A 74 18.65 18.79 -8.20
N ALA A 75 17.50 19.15 -7.63
CA ALA A 75 17.08 20.54 -7.51
C ALA A 75 18.02 21.38 -6.61
N GLY A 76 18.51 20.78 -5.51
CA GLY A 76 19.37 21.43 -4.53
C GLY A 76 20.87 21.42 -4.84
N ALA A 77 21.30 20.83 -5.96
CA ALA A 77 22.72 20.71 -6.30
C ALA A 77 23.42 22.08 -6.42
N SER A 78 24.61 22.21 -5.83
CA SER A 78 25.37 23.47 -5.75
C SER A 78 25.93 23.96 -7.09
N ASN A 79 26.11 23.06 -8.07
CA ASN A 79 26.58 23.39 -9.41
C ASN A 79 26.06 22.38 -10.43
N VAL A 80 26.27 22.69 -11.72
CA VAL A 80 25.78 21.88 -12.85
C VAL A 80 26.39 20.48 -12.86
N SER A 81 27.69 20.34 -12.55
CA SER A 81 28.36 19.04 -12.51
C SER A 81 27.73 18.10 -11.49
N MET A 82 27.52 18.59 -10.26
CA MET A 82 26.84 17.85 -9.19
C MET A 82 25.40 17.49 -9.54
N ALA A 83 24.68 18.39 -10.20
CA ALA A 83 23.32 18.12 -10.65
C ALA A 83 23.32 16.99 -11.69
N ASN A 84 24.18 17.05 -12.69
CA ASN A 84 24.28 16.03 -13.73
C ASN A 84 24.64 14.65 -13.15
N GLN A 85 25.54 14.59 -12.15
CA GLN A 85 25.83 13.34 -11.43
C GLN A 85 24.58 12.80 -10.72
N SER A 86 23.82 13.67 -10.05
CA SER A 86 22.59 13.29 -9.36
C SER A 86 21.51 12.83 -10.35
N ILE A 87 21.43 13.44 -11.53
CA ILE A 87 20.52 13.02 -12.61
C ILE A 87 20.83 11.60 -13.03
N GLU A 88 22.08 11.27 -13.35
CA GLU A 88 22.45 9.92 -13.81
C GLU A 88 22.23 8.85 -12.72
N GLN A 89 22.48 9.17 -11.46
CA GLN A 89 22.13 8.31 -10.33
C GLN A 89 20.61 8.09 -10.22
N THR A 90 19.83 9.15 -10.38
CA THR A 90 18.37 9.08 -10.29
C THR A 90 17.80 8.29 -11.46
N LEU A 91 18.31 8.48 -12.67
CA LEU A 91 17.89 7.75 -13.87
C LEU A 91 18.08 6.23 -13.73
N ALA A 92 19.06 5.78 -12.97
CA ALA A 92 19.26 4.34 -12.71
C ALA A 92 18.10 3.69 -11.92
N MET A 93 17.27 4.48 -11.24
CA MET A 93 16.07 4.01 -10.53
C MET A 93 14.90 3.71 -11.48
N PHE A 94 14.94 4.20 -12.72
CA PHE A 94 13.87 4.08 -13.70
C PHE A 94 14.12 2.91 -14.65
N SER A 95 13.04 2.31 -15.16
CA SER A 95 13.11 1.23 -16.15
C SER A 95 13.85 1.68 -17.41
N ASN A 96 13.66 2.94 -17.81
CA ASN A 96 14.42 3.60 -18.88
C ASN A 96 14.30 5.13 -18.78
N GLN A 97 15.07 5.85 -19.61
CA GLN A 97 15.10 7.32 -19.59
C GLN A 97 13.88 7.99 -20.23
N GLN A 98 13.03 7.21 -20.90
CA GLN A 98 11.75 7.62 -21.49
C GLN A 98 10.57 7.25 -20.60
N THR A 99 10.79 6.77 -19.36
CA THR A 99 9.69 6.49 -18.42
C THR A 99 8.76 7.71 -18.33
N PRO A 100 7.44 7.51 -18.60
CA PRO A 100 6.48 8.61 -18.59
C PRO A 100 6.36 9.21 -17.19
N VAL A 101 6.29 10.54 -17.17
CA VAL A 101 5.99 11.34 -15.99
C VAL A 101 4.73 12.13 -16.27
N LEU A 102 3.70 11.91 -15.47
CA LEU A 102 2.39 12.54 -15.58
C LEU A 102 2.20 13.54 -14.44
N ILE A 103 1.98 14.80 -14.75
CA ILE A 103 1.78 15.85 -13.74
C ILE A 103 0.29 16.18 -13.68
N VAL A 104 -0.35 15.88 -12.56
CA VAL A 104 -1.76 16.21 -12.31
C VAL A 104 -1.87 17.71 -12.07
N ILE A 105 -2.65 18.39 -12.90
CA ILE A 105 -2.92 19.83 -12.81
C ILE A 105 -4.26 20.12 -12.14
N HIS A 106 -5.22 19.21 -12.25
CA HIS A 106 -6.56 19.33 -11.67
C HIS A 106 -7.15 17.93 -11.42
N GLU A 107 -7.97 17.80 -10.37
CA GLU A 107 -8.72 16.59 -10.08
C GLU A 107 -10.11 16.96 -9.57
N GLU A 108 -11.16 16.47 -10.24
CA GLU A 108 -12.54 16.68 -9.82
C GLU A 108 -13.33 15.37 -9.97
N ASN A 109 -14.06 14.99 -8.91
CA ASN A 109 -14.87 13.76 -8.87
C ASN A 109 -14.07 12.49 -9.26
N GLY A 110 -12.76 12.45 -8.93
CA GLY A 110 -11.85 11.35 -9.25
C GLY A 110 -11.35 11.31 -10.69
N ILE A 111 -11.69 12.31 -11.51
CA ILE A 111 -11.16 12.49 -12.86
C ILE A 111 -9.96 13.43 -12.78
N LYS A 112 -8.81 12.98 -13.27
CA LYS A 112 -7.54 13.74 -13.26
C LYS A 112 -7.29 14.36 -14.63
N ASP A 113 -7.00 15.66 -14.63
CA ASP A 113 -6.43 16.37 -15.77
C ASP A 113 -4.92 16.44 -15.61
N TYR A 114 -4.22 16.11 -16.70
CA TYR A 114 -2.77 16.07 -16.74
C TYR A 114 -2.23 17.21 -17.60
N ASP A 115 -1.05 17.71 -17.24
CA ASP A 115 -0.25 18.58 -18.11
C ASP A 115 0.25 17.81 -19.35
N GLU A 116 0.96 18.51 -20.24
CA GLU A 116 1.64 17.89 -21.36
C GLU A 116 2.53 16.71 -20.88
N PRO A 117 2.35 15.50 -21.45
CA PRO A 117 3.16 14.35 -21.07
C PRO A 117 4.65 14.62 -21.24
N THR A 118 5.45 14.23 -20.24
CA THR A 118 6.90 14.35 -20.27
C THR A 118 7.58 13.05 -19.90
N THR A 119 8.91 13.03 -19.96
CA THR A 119 9.73 11.88 -19.58
C THR A 119 10.58 12.19 -18.37
N ILE A 120 11.03 11.15 -17.68
CA ILE A 120 11.87 11.34 -16.50
C ILE A 120 13.15 12.12 -16.80
N ARG A 121 13.83 11.88 -17.93
CA ARG A 121 15.02 12.66 -18.29
C ARG A 121 14.68 14.15 -18.40
N LYS A 122 13.61 14.51 -19.14
CA LYS A 122 13.18 15.91 -19.28
C LYS A 122 12.80 16.53 -17.93
N TYR A 123 12.09 15.79 -17.09
CA TYR A 123 11.69 16.26 -15.77
C TYR A 123 12.89 16.52 -14.85
N LEU A 124 13.90 15.64 -14.86
CA LEU A 124 15.13 15.83 -14.09
C LEU A 124 15.95 17.03 -14.56
N GLU A 125 16.03 17.27 -15.87
CA GLU A 125 16.63 18.48 -16.43
C GLU A 125 15.87 19.74 -15.98
N TYR A 126 14.53 19.69 -16.00
CA TYR A 126 13.70 20.77 -15.47
C TYR A 126 13.99 21.07 -13.99
N LEU A 127 14.15 20.03 -13.15
CA LEU A 127 14.51 20.22 -11.73
C LEU A 127 15.88 20.89 -11.58
N LYS A 128 16.87 20.49 -12.39
CA LYS A 128 18.21 21.09 -12.41
C LYS A 128 18.14 22.57 -12.77
N ASP A 129 17.40 22.91 -13.82
CA ASP A 129 17.35 24.26 -14.39
C ASP A 129 16.54 25.21 -13.49
N THR A 130 15.43 24.74 -12.93
CA THR A 130 14.58 25.55 -12.05
C THR A 130 15.06 25.63 -10.62
N LYS A 131 15.94 24.71 -10.19
CA LYS A 131 16.43 24.57 -8.81
C LYS A 131 15.31 24.41 -7.78
N LYS A 132 14.14 23.91 -8.20
CA LYS A 132 12.96 23.78 -7.36
C LYS A 132 12.26 22.45 -7.62
N ASN A 133 12.03 21.69 -6.56
CA ASN A 133 11.16 20.51 -6.60
C ASN A 133 9.77 20.87 -6.08
N LEU A 134 8.94 21.39 -6.99
CA LEU A 134 7.61 21.94 -6.68
C LEU A 134 6.49 20.90 -6.70
N ASN A 135 6.82 19.66 -7.06
CA ASN A 135 5.87 18.57 -7.09
C ASN A 135 6.26 17.52 -6.05
N TYR A 136 5.29 16.71 -5.65
CA TYR A 136 5.50 15.50 -4.87
C TYR A 136 5.00 14.30 -5.66
N ILE A 137 5.49 13.12 -5.31
CA ILE A 137 5.09 11.86 -5.93
C ILE A 137 3.71 11.46 -5.41
N SER A 138 2.71 11.43 -6.29
CA SER A 138 1.34 11.01 -5.93
C SER A 138 1.12 9.52 -6.15
N ASP A 139 1.74 8.95 -7.18
CA ASP A 139 1.68 7.52 -7.48
C ASP A 139 2.96 7.07 -8.19
N ILE A 140 3.29 5.79 -8.04
CA ILE A 140 4.47 5.18 -8.66
C ILE A 140 4.16 3.74 -9.05
N ARG A 141 4.56 3.36 -10.26
CA ARG A 141 4.49 1.97 -10.72
C ARG A 141 5.88 1.41 -10.91
N LEU A 142 6.07 0.18 -10.43
CA LEU A 142 7.33 -0.54 -10.55
C LEU A 142 7.22 -1.63 -11.62
N ASP A 143 8.31 -1.86 -12.35
CA ASP A 143 8.45 -3.01 -13.25
C ASP A 143 8.84 -4.29 -12.49
N ALA A 144 8.95 -5.40 -13.23
CA ALA A 144 9.33 -6.70 -12.67
C ALA A 144 10.73 -6.73 -12.00
N ASN A 145 11.57 -5.72 -12.24
CA ASN A 145 12.89 -5.56 -11.64
C ASN A 145 12.88 -4.56 -10.46
N GLY A 146 11.71 -4.05 -10.07
CA GLY A 146 11.56 -3.05 -9.02
C GLY A 146 12.01 -1.64 -9.43
N LYS A 147 12.14 -1.36 -10.73
CA LYS A 147 12.46 -0.02 -11.25
C LYS A 147 11.20 0.74 -11.60
N VAL A 148 11.26 2.07 -11.56
CA VAL A 148 10.10 2.93 -11.83
C VAL A 148 9.75 2.90 -13.32
N SER A 149 8.57 2.39 -13.63
CA SER A 149 8.05 2.26 -15.00
C SER A 149 7.06 3.36 -15.37
N GLU A 150 6.42 4.00 -14.40
CA GLU A 150 5.53 5.15 -14.56
C GLU A 150 5.54 5.98 -13.26
N LEU A 151 5.45 7.30 -13.40
CA LEU A 151 5.45 8.23 -12.28
C LEU A 151 4.33 9.25 -12.41
N GLU A 152 3.51 9.37 -11.37
CA GLU A 152 2.53 10.45 -11.24
C GLU A 152 3.00 11.47 -10.20
N LEU A 153 2.89 12.74 -10.56
CA LEU A 153 3.27 13.87 -9.75
C LEU A 153 2.08 14.79 -9.51
N ARG A 154 2.08 15.47 -8.37
CA ARG A 154 1.16 16.56 -8.08
C ARG A 154 1.90 17.76 -7.51
N ARG A 155 1.35 18.95 -7.74
CA ARG A 155 1.86 20.18 -7.13
C ARG A 155 1.82 20.11 -5.60
N LYS A 156 2.91 20.51 -4.95
CA LYS A 156 3.00 20.71 -3.49
C LYS A 156 2.10 21.84 -3.01
#